data_AF-A0A496UAG0-F1
#
_entry.id   AF-A0A496UAG0-F1
#
_cell.length_a   1.000
_cell.length_b   1.000
_cell.length_c   1.000
_cell.angle_alpha   90.00
_cell.angle_beta   90.00
_cell.angle_gamma   90.00
#
_symmetry.space_group_name_H-M   'P 1'
#
loop_
_entity.id
_entity.type
_entity.pdbx_description
1 polymer ?
#
loop_
_entity_poly.entity_id
_entity_poly.type
_entity_poly.pdbx_seq_one_letter_code
_entity_poly.pdbx_strand_id
1 'polypeptide(L)'
;CCGDYPTGYADGVIAATAVMYHAVSMGMGTLWNGVAEKVYPYTGSWHTQATKGTRITAVLCVGYPALEPKWKVPSRTYNVLNSD
;
A
#
# COMPACT_ATOMS: atom_id res chain seq x y z
N CYS A 1 12.55 -25.25 11.63
CA CYS A 1 13.42 -24.32 10.87
C CYS A 1 12.80 -22.92 10.77
N CYS A 2 12.09 -22.49 11.82
CA CYS A 2 11.26 -21.30 11.82
C CYS A 2 12.08 -20.12 12.32
N GLY A 3 12.75 -19.44 11.39
CA GLY A 3 13.17 -18.06 11.62
C GLY A 3 12.05 -17.16 11.10
N ASP A 4 11.44 -16.36 11.97
CA ASP A 4 10.69 -15.19 11.54
C ASP A 4 11.69 -14.28 10.83
N TYR A 5 11.81 -14.38 9.51
CA TYR A 5 12.62 -13.47 8.72
C TYR A 5 11.82 -12.17 8.54
N PRO A 6 12.18 -11.07 9.25
CA PRO A 6 11.50 -9.79 9.09
C PRO A 6 11.57 -9.24 7.65
N THR A 7 12.50 -9.76 6.84
CA THR A 7 12.68 -9.40 5.43
C THR A 7 11.44 -9.72 4.59
N GLY A 8 10.78 -10.87 4.77
CA GLY A 8 9.63 -11.24 3.93
C GLY A 8 8.42 -10.30 4.11
N TYR A 9 8.20 -9.79 5.32
CA TYR A 9 7.16 -8.79 5.57
C TYR A 9 7.54 -7.43 4.94
N ALA A 10 8.77 -6.98 5.18
CA ALA A 10 9.27 -5.72 4.64
C ALA A 10 9.26 -5.70 3.11
N ASP A 11 9.70 -6.78 2.47
CA ASP A 11 9.69 -6.94 1.01
C ASP A 11 8.27 -6.86 0.44
N GLY A 12 7.30 -7.48 1.13
CA GLY A 12 5.89 -7.39 0.76
C GLY A 12 5.34 -5.95 0.83
N VAL A 13 5.72 -5.20 1.87
CA VAL A 13 5.33 -3.78 2.02
C VAL A 13 6.00 -2.92 0.95
N ILE A 14 7.28 -3.16 0.62
CA ILE A 14 8.01 -2.45 -0.44
C ILE A 14 7.35 -2.72 -1.80
N ALA A 15 7.04 -3.97 -2.11
CA ALA A 15 6.36 -4.35 -3.34
C ALA A 15 4.98 -3.68 -3.46
N ALA A 16 4.17 -3.69 -2.40
CA ALA A 16 2.87 -3.02 -2.38
C ALA A 16 3.00 -1.50 -2.56
N THR A 17 4.05 -0.90 -2.00
CA THR A 17 4.36 0.53 -2.16
C THR A 17 4.73 0.87 -3.60
N ALA A 18 5.51 0.03 -4.27
CA ALA A 18 5.83 0.21 -5.69
C ALA A 18 4.57 0.16 -6.58
N VAL A 19 3.67 -0.80 -6.31
CA VAL A 19 2.37 -0.90 -7.00
C VAL A 19 1.52 0.34 -6.74
N MET A 20 1.50 0.83 -5.50
CA MET A 20 0.79 2.05 -5.13
C MET A 20 1.26 3.26 -5.94
N TYR A 21 2.58 3.51 -6.00
CA TYR A 21 3.12 4.62 -6.78
C TYR A 21 2.83 4.49 -8.27
N HIS A 22 2.91 3.27 -8.82
CA HIS A 22 2.56 3.03 -10.20
C HIS A 22 1.08 3.31 -10.48
N ALA A 23 0.17 2.86 -9.62
CA ALA A 23 -1.25 3.14 -9.73
C ALA A 23 -1.56 4.65 -9.67
N VAL A 24 -0.92 5.38 -8.75
CA VAL A 24 -1.03 6.84 -8.66
C VAL A 24 -0.52 7.52 -9.94
N SER A 25 0.56 7.02 -10.54
CA SER A 25 1.07 7.54 -11.82
C SER A 25 0.09 7.35 -12.99
N MET A 26 -0.82 6.38 -12.90
CA MET A 26 -1.92 6.16 -13.86
C MET A 26 -3.17 6.99 -13.54
N GLY A 27 -3.11 7.90 -12.56
CA GLY A 27 -4.26 8.72 -12.14
C GLY A 27 -5.25 8.01 -11.22
N MET A 28 -4.87 6.85 -10.65
CA MET A 28 -5.71 6.12 -9.70
C MET A 28 -5.50 6.64 -8.26
N GLY A 29 -6.53 6.47 -7.44
CA GLY A 29 -6.43 6.57 -5.99
C GLY A 29 -6.05 5.23 -5.38
N THR A 30 -5.31 5.28 -4.28
CA THR A 30 -4.86 4.11 -3.54
C THR A 30 -5.08 4.29 -2.05
N LEU A 31 -5.45 3.22 -1.34
CA LEU A 31 -5.65 3.24 0.10
C LEU A 31 -5.12 1.96 0.74
N TRP A 32 -4.30 2.14 1.78
CA TRP A 32 -3.85 1.05 2.64
C TRP A 32 -4.97 0.60 3.56
N ASN A 33 -5.35 -0.68 3.49
CA ASN A 33 -6.44 -1.24 4.27
C ASN A 33 -5.93 -2.13 5.40
N GLY A 34 -5.47 -1.50 6.49
CA GLY A 34 -5.00 -2.22 7.69
C GLY A 34 -6.11 -3.01 8.41
N VAL A 35 -7.39 -2.64 8.24
CA VAL A 35 -8.51 -3.41 8.80
C VAL A 35 -8.64 -4.74 8.07
N ALA A 36 -8.57 -4.73 6.74
CA ALA A 36 -8.60 -5.95 5.94
C ALA A 36 -7.43 -6.87 6.27
N GLU A 37 -6.23 -6.32 6.52
CA GLU A 37 -5.08 -7.10 7.00
C GLU A 37 -5.38 -7.84 8.31
N LYS A 38 -6.03 -7.17 9.27
CA LYS A 38 -6.41 -7.78 10.56
C LYS A 38 -7.53 -8.80 10.45
N VAL A 39 -8.46 -8.60 9.53
CA VAL A 39 -9.64 -9.47 9.36
C VAL A 39 -9.33 -10.69 8.49
N TYR A 40 -8.35 -10.60 7.58
CA TYR A 40 -7.98 -11.66 6.63
C TYR A 40 -7.84 -13.07 7.24
N PRO A 41 -7.20 -13.27 8.41
CA PRO A 41 -7.10 -14.59 9.02
C PRO A 41 -8.45 -15.24 9.39
N TYR A 42 -9.48 -14.42 9.59
CA TYR A 42 -10.82 -14.84 9.99
C TYR A 42 -11.77 -14.97 8.80
N THR A 43 -11.45 -14.38 7.66
CA THR A 43 -12.27 -14.41 6.43
C THR A 43 -11.74 -15.46 5.46
N GLY A 44 -12.07 -16.74 5.73
CA GLY A 44 -11.64 -17.86 4.89
C GLY A 44 -12.03 -17.76 3.41
N SER A 45 -13.06 -16.98 3.06
CA SER A 45 -13.44 -16.69 1.67
C SER A 45 -12.42 -15.83 0.90
N TRP A 46 -11.51 -15.14 1.60
CA TRP A 46 -10.46 -14.33 1.00
C TRP A 46 -9.19 -15.15 0.71
N HIS A 47 -9.15 -16.41 1.17
CA HIS A 47 -8.06 -17.33 0.86
C HIS A 47 -8.30 -17.96 -0.51
N THR A 48 -7.40 -17.71 -1.44
CA THR A 48 -7.37 -18.45 -2.71
C THR A 48 -6.53 -19.71 -2.54
N GLN A 49 -6.72 -20.71 -3.40
CA GLN A 49 -5.84 -21.90 -3.39
C GLN A 49 -4.37 -21.52 -3.60
N ALA A 50 -4.09 -20.47 -4.39
CA ALA A 50 -2.75 -19.96 -4.65
C ALA A 50 -2.11 -19.26 -3.44
N THR A 51 -2.92 -18.76 -2.50
CA THR A 51 -2.44 -18.03 -1.31
C THR A 51 -2.54 -18.87 -0.02
N LYS A 52 -2.87 -20.16 -0.14
CA LYS A 52 -3.01 -21.08 0.99
C LYS A 52 -1.66 -21.28 1.70
N GLY A 53 -1.61 -20.93 2.99
CA GLY A 53 -0.38 -21.02 3.80
C GLY A 53 0.56 -19.82 3.64
N THR A 54 0.21 -18.83 2.81
CA THR A 54 0.95 -17.57 2.73
C THR A 54 0.48 -16.59 3.81
N ARG A 55 1.41 -15.78 4.31
CA ARG A 55 1.11 -14.67 5.22
C ARG A 55 0.81 -13.43 4.40
N ILE A 56 -0.30 -12.73 4.70
CA ILE A 56 -0.52 -11.40 4.16
C ILE A 56 0.47 -10.41 4.77
N THR A 57 1.01 -9.55 3.91
CA THR A 57 1.95 -8.48 4.25
C THR A 57 1.33 -7.10 4.08
N ALA A 58 0.41 -6.93 3.12
CA ALA A 58 -0.24 -5.68 2.82
C ALA A 58 -1.60 -5.92 2.13
N VAL A 59 -2.56 -5.03 2.35
CA VAL A 59 -3.80 -4.96 1.57
C VAL A 59 -3.95 -3.54 1.03
N LEU A 60 -3.99 -3.42 -0.30
CA LEU A 60 -4.10 -2.15 -1.01
C LEU A 60 -5.42 -2.10 -1.79
N CYS A 61 -6.24 -1.10 -1.52
CA CYS A 61 -7.38 -0.74 -2.36
C CYS A 61 -6.89 0.19 -3.47
N VAL A 62 -7.26 -0.11 -4.72
CA VAL A 62 -6.88 0.68 -5.89
C VAL A 62 -8.12 0.93 -6.74
N GLY A 63 -8.31 2.16 -7.21
CA GLY A 63 -9.46 2.52 -8.04
C GLY A 63 -9.39 3.96 -8.54
N TYR A 64 -10.19 4.28 -9.56
CA TYR A 64 -10.29 5.67 -10.02
C TYR A 64 -11.01 6.51 -8.97
N PRO A 65 -10.45 7.66 -8.57
CA PRO A 65 -11.03 8.48 -7.53
C PRO A 65 -12.34 9.10 -8.02
N ALA A 66 -13.45 8.81 -7.32
CA ALA A 66 -14.73 9.50 -7.54
C ALA A 66 -14.77 10.87 -6.84
N LEU A 67 -13.89 11.09 -5.87
CA LEU A 67 -13.77 12.32 -5.09
C LEU A 67 -12.30 12.75 -5.04
N GLU A 68 -12.08 14.06 -5.12
CA GLU A 68 -10.75 14.62 -4.89
C GLU A 68 -10.30 14.33 -3.44
N PRO A 69 -9.07 13.83 -3.25
CA PRO A 69 -8.55 13.56 -1.92
C PRO A 69 -8.43 14.85 -1.11
N LYS A 70 -9.22 14.97 -0.04
CA LYS A 70 -9.22 16.15 0.86
C LYS A 70 -7.92 16.34 1.66
N TRP A 71 -7.05 15.33 1.66
CA TRP A 71 -5.77 15.34 2.37
C TRP A 71 -4.60 15.86 1.50
N LYS A 72 -4.86 16.26 0.24
CA LYS A 72 -3.84 16.77 -0.66
C LYS A 72 -3.27 18.07 -0.08
N VAL A 73 -2.02 18.01 0.38
CA VAL A 73 -1.31 19.20 0.87
C VAL A 73 -1.17 20.17 -0.31
N PRO A 74 -1.52 21.46 -0.13
CA PRO A 74 -1.40 22.43 -1.21
C PRO A 74 0.04 22.50 -1.71
N SER A 75 0.21 22.67 -3.02
CA SER A 75 1.52 22.84 -3.65
C SER A 75 2.24 24.02 -3.00
N ARG A 76 3.41 23.76 -2.39
CA ARG A 76 4.28 24.81 -1.85
C ARG A 76 5.32 25.19 -2.89
N THR A 77 5.41 26.49 -3.19
CA THR A 77 6.50 27.04 -3.99
C THR A 77 7.73 27.16 -3.09
N TYR A 78 8.77 26.39 -3.37
CA TYR A 78 10.05 26.54 -2.68
C TYR A 78 10.90 27.55 -3.45
N ASN A 79 11.14 28.71 -2.86
CA ASN A 79 12.13 29.64 -3.36
C ASN A 79 13.50 29.17 -2.85
N VAL A 80 14.36 28.72 -3.77
CA VAL A 80 15.76 28.48 -3.42
C VAL A 80 16.39 29.85 -3.18
N LEU A 81 16.71 30.15 -1.92
CA LEU A 81 17.50 31.32 -1.59
C LEU A 81 18.94 31.01 -1.98
N ASN A 82 19.41 31.58 -3.09
CA ASN A 82 20.84 31.65 -3.34
C ASN A 82 21.43 32.59 -2.31
N SER A 83 22.21 32.05 -1.38
CA SER A 83 23.12 32.82 -0.55
C SER A 83 24.40 33.04 -1.35
N ASP A 84 24.60 34.29 -1.80
CA ASP A 84 25.89 34.79 -2.29
C ASP A 84 26.97 34.75 -1.20
#